data_AF-A0A8T5U5K0-F1
#
_entry.id   AF-A0A8T5U5K0-F1
#
_cell.length_a   1.000
_cell.length_b   1.000
_cell.length_c   1.000
_cell.angle_alpha   90.00
_cell.angle_beta   90.00
_cell.angle_gamma   90.00
#
_symmetry.space_group_name_H-M   'P 1'
#
loop_
_entity.id
_entity.type
_entity.pdbx_description
1 polymer ?
#
loop_
_entity_poly.entity_id
_entity_poly.type
_entity_poly.pdbx_seq_one_letter_code
_entity_poly.pdbx_strand_id
1 'polypeptide(L)'
;MLTVFGWIDGITAFGVVIFGFIFGFFFLYKARKSGAKILTILGLVNILAGLMYLGVFTDFLVVLVTETNLDNTYGLVGILSYIWFAPAMILALYIGAELLIPKRKWYLMFIIIVVCILFEILFFLDPMGTFNFVDPSVLGASLIDYNVNMFTPAGIIMALLLVMVLAILGFGFLIKSFQSTGVLRKKFLFLSMGSICFCIFGLLEGLTEPGLMVIFVRVGYLTSFWLMYYGLKD
;
A
#
# COMPACT_ATOMS: atom_id res chain seq x y z
N MET A 1 3.63 -7.99 28.16
CA MET A 1 4.11 -9.09 27.27
C MET A 1 3.08 -9.28 26.16
N LEU A 2 3.53 -9.25 24.91
CA LEU A 2 2.65 -9.35 23.74
C LEU A 2 1.86 -10.66 23.73
N THR A 3 0.57 -10.55 23.46
CA THR A 3 -0.30 -11.67 23.14
C THR A 3 0.09 -12.30 21.80
N VAL A 4 -0.42 -13.50 21.53
CA VAL A 4 -0.20 -14.19 20.24
C VAL A 4 -0.65 -13.32 19.06
N PHE A 5 -1.78 -12.61 19.19
CA PHE A 5 -2.27 -11.72 18.14
C PHE A 5 -1.37 -10.50 17.95
N GLY A 6 -0.88 -9.88 19.03
CA GLY A 6 0.09 -8.78 18.94
C GLY A 6 1.40 -9.20 18.26
N TRP A 7 1.88 -10.43 18.52
CA TRP A 7 3.03 -10.99 17.80
C TRP A 7 2.77 -11.22 16.32
N ILE A 8 1.61 -11.79 15.98
CA ILE A 8 1.22 -12.03 14.59
C ILE A 8 1.17 -10.72 13.83
N ASP A 9 0.49 -9.71 14.39
CA ASP A 9 0.36 -8.41 13.77
C ASP A 9 1.72 -7.73 13.60
N GLY A 10 2.53 -7.67 14.65
CA GLY A 10 3.86 -7.06 14.60
C GLY A 10 4.82 -7.72 13.62
N ILE A 11 4.92 -9.06 13.63
CA ILE A 11 5.81 -9.81 12.73
C ILE A 11 5.36 -9.68 11.28
N THR A 12 4.05 -9.73 11.02
CA THR A 12 3.56 -9.61 9.64
C THR A 12 3.70 -8.18 9.11
N ALA A 13 3.47 -7.15 9.94
CA ALA A 13 3.73 -5.75 9.57
C ALA A 13 5.22 -5.51 9.29
N PHE A 14 6.10 -6.03 10.16
CA PHE A 14 7.55 -6.05 9.93
C PHE A 14 7.88 -6.69 8.59
N GLY A 15 7.29 -7.86 8.31
CA GLY A 15 7.43 -8.55 7.02
C GLY A 15 7.05 -7.64 5.84
N VAL A 16 5.91 -6.96 5.90
CA VAL A 16 5.48 -6.06 4.82
C VAL A 16 6.46 -4.91 4.58
N VAL A 17 6.91 -4.24 5.65
CA VAL A 17 7.90 -3.14 5.55
C VAL A 17 9.20 -3.64 4.92
N ILE A 18 9.77 -4.73 5.46
CA ILE A 18 11.04 -5.29 4.98
C ILE A 18 10.95 -5.76 3.52
N PHE A 19 9.88 -6.46 3.16
CA PHE A 19 9.68 -6.91 1.78
C PHE A 19 9.47 -5.73 0.82
N GLY A 20 8.75 -4.68 1.24
CA GLY A 20 8.63 -3.44 0.47
C GLY A 20 9.98 -2.82 0.14
N PHE A 21 10.88 -2.75 1.12
CA PHE A 21 12.26 -2.31 0.90
C PHE A 21 13.09 -3.25 0.02
N ILE A 22 13.04 -4.57 0.27
CA ILE A 22 13.81 -5.55 -0.53
C ILE A 22 13.41 -5.49 -2.00
N PHE A 23 12.11 -5.56 -2.30
CA PHE A 23 11.63 -5.48 -3.67
C PHE A 23 11.87 -4.09 -4.28
N GLY A 24 11.63 -3.04 -3.50
CA GLY A 24 11.88 -1.67 -3.89
C GLY A 24 13.32 -1.44 -4.35
N PHE A 25 14.29 -1.75 -3.49
CA PHE A 25 15.71 -1.61 -3.83
C PHE A 25 16.15 -2.54 -4.95
N PHE A 26 15.60 -3.75 -5.01
CA PHE A 26 15.85 -4.67 -6.12
C PHE A 26 15.42 -4.05 -7.47
N PHE A 27 14.23 -3.45 -7.54
CA PHE A 27 13.77 -2.79 -8.77
C PHE A 27 14.58 -1.54 -9.10
N LEU A 28 14.94 -0.73 -8.10
CA LEU A 28 15.82 0.43 -8.29
C LEU A 28 17.19 0.03 -8.84
N TYR A 29 17.77 -1.05 -8.31
CA TYR A 29 19.03 -1.61 -8.80
C TYR A 29 18.90 -2.10 -10.25
N LYS A 30 17.84 -2.85 -10.58
CA LYS A 30 17.59 -3.32 -11.95
C LYS A 30 17.35 -2.14 -12.90
N ALA A 31 16.60 -1.13 -12.47
CA ALA A 31 16.33 0.09 -13.23
C ALA A 31 17.61 0.83 -13.60
N ARG A 32 18.57 0.93 -12.66
CA ARG A 32 19.87 1.55 -12.91
C ARG A 32 20.68 0.79 -13.96
N LYS A 33 20.60 -0.54 -13.98
CA LYS A 33 21.29 -1.38 -14.96
C LYS A 33 20.65 -1.35 -16.34
N SER A 34 19.31 -1.30 -16.43
CA SER A 34 18.58 -1.32 -17.70
C SER A 34 18.26 0.06 -18.27
N GLY A 35 18.40 1.13 -17.48
CA GLY A 35 17.95 2.48 -17.86
C GLY A 35 16.43 2.65 -17.88
N ALA A 36 15.66 1.65 -17.43
CA ALA A 36 14.20 1.68 -17.54
C ALA A 36 13.56 2.54 -16.43
N LYS A 37 13.09 3.74 -16.79
CA LYS A 37 12.44 4.69 -15.87
C LYS A 37 11.23 4.09 -15.12
N ILE A 38 10.45 3.21 -15.78
CA ILE A 38 9.28 2.57 -15.17
C ILE A 38 9.66 1.68 -13.98
N LEU A 39 10.80 0.97 -14.07
CA LEU A 39 11.31 0.17 -12.96
C LEU A 39 11.73 1.04 -11.77
N THR A 40 12.28 2.24 -12.04
CA THR A 40 12.59 3.19 -10.96
C THR A 40 11.32 3.56 -10.20
N ILE A 41 10.26 3.91 -10.92
CA ILE A 41 9.00 4.34 -10.30
C ILE A 41 8.34 3.18 -9.56
N LEU A 42 8.34 1.97 -10.12
CA LEU A 42 7.81 0.80 -9.42
C LEU A 42 8.59 0.48 -8.15
N GLY A 43 9.93 0.61 -8.18
CA GLY A 43 10.75 0.45 -7.00
C GLY A 43 10.34 1.40 -5.88
N LEU A 44 10.09 2.68 -6.21
CA LEU A 44 9.57 3.66 -5.26
C LEU A 44 8.16 3.31 -4.77
N VAL A 45 7.25 2.90 -5.66
CA VAL A 45 5.89 2.46 -5.28
C VAL A 45 5.95 1.33 -4.26
N ASN A 46 6.81 0.33 -4.44
CA ASN A 46 6.89 -0.79 -3.49
C ASN A 46 7.47 -0.39 -2.13
N ILE A 47 8.43 0.55 -2.10
CA ILE A 47 8.93 1.10 -0.83
C ILE A 47 7.78 1.83 -0.11
N LEU A 48 7.09 2.74 -0.80
CA LEU A 48 6.00 3.52 -0.22
C LEU A 48 4.84 2.63 0.24
N ALA A 49 4.49 1.61 -0.56
CA ALA A 49 3.50 0.60 -0.23
C ALA A 49 3.90 -0.25 0.99
N GLY A 50 5.19 -0.54 1.18
CA GLY A 50 5.68 -1.18 2.40
C GLY A 50 5.61 -0.25 3.61
N LEU A 51 5.98 1.02 3.41
CA LEU A 51 5.90 2.06 4.44
C LEU A 51 4.47 2.37 4.89
N MET A 52 3.45 1.95 4.14
CA MET A 52 2.06 2.02 4.61
C MET A 52 1.78 1.22 5.90
N TYR A 53 2.71 0.34 6.30
CA TYR A 53 2.65 -0.43 7.55
C TYR A 53 3.59 0.12 8.63
N LEU A 54 4.20 1.30 8.40
CA LEU A 54 5.18 1.88 9.30
C LEU A 54 4.60 2.18 10.69
N GLY A 55 3.33 2.57 10.79
CA GLY A 55 2.68 2.81 12.09
C GLY A 55 2.67 1.57 12.97
N VAL A 56 2.08 0.47 12.48
CA VAL A 56 2.01 -0.82 13.19
C VAL A 56 3.40 -1.37 13.49
N PHE A 57 4.31 -1.27 12.52
CA PHE A 57 5.71 -1.68 12.72
C PHE A 57 6.40 -0.87 13.81
N THR A 58 6.18 0.44 13.87
CA THR A 58 6.78 1.32 14.90
C THR A 58 6.20 1.02 16.28
N ASP A 59 4.88 0.88 16.39
CA ASP A 59 4.22 0.49 17.65
C ASP A 59 4.75 -0.85 18.16
N PHE A 60 4.91 -1.84 17.27
CA PHE A 60 5.52 -3.13 17.61
C PHE A 60 6.94 -2.99 18.19
N LEU A 61 7.80 -2.19 17.57
CA LEU A 61 9.14 -1.96 18.10
C LEU A 61 9.12 -1.24 19.45
N VAL A 62 8.23 -0.26 19.63
CA VAL A 62 8.08 0.47 20.88
C VAL A 62 7.62 -0.46 22.00
N VAL A 63 6.63 -1.33 21.74
CA VAL A 63 6.17 -2.34 22.71
C VAL A 63 7.30 -3.31 23.08
N LEU A 64 8.12 -3.75 22.12
CA LEU A 64 9.25 -4.65 22.41
C LEU A 64 10.33 -4.02 23.29
N VAL A 65 10.51 -2.70 23.21
CA VAL A 65 11.58 -1.99 23.94
C VAL A 65 11.08 -1.41 25.27
N THR A 66 9.86 -0.89 25.30
CA THR A 66 9.32 -0.09 26.41
C THR A 66 8.21 -0.79 27.18
N GLU A 67 7.72 -1.94 26.69
CA GLU A 67 6.55 -2.65 27.21
C GLU A 67 5.24 -1.85 27.18
N THR A 68 5.24 -0.68 26.53
CA THR A 68 4.07 0.19 26.34
C THR A 68 3.88 0.49 24.86
N ASN A 69 2.65 0.81 24.47
CA ASN A 69 2.34 1.23 23.11
C ASN A 69 2.81 2.68 22.86
N LEU A 70 2.88 3.03 21.59
CA LEU A 70 3.11 4.38 21.12
C LEU A 70 1.96 5.31 21.53
N ASP A 71 2.25 6.56 21.91
CA ASP A 71 1.21 7.53 22.24
C ASP A 71 0.42 7.92 20.98
N ASN A 72 -0.83 7.47 20.92
CA ASN A 72 -1.72 7.66 19.79
C ASN A 72 -2.77 8.75 20.01
N THR A 73 -2.59 9.64 20.99
CA THR A 73 -3.52 10.75 21.29
C THR A 73 -3.84 11.61 20.06
N TYR A 74 -2.90 11.72 19.12
CA TYR A 74 -3.05 12.48 17.87
C TYR A 74 -3.11 11.60 16.61
N GLY A 75 -3.38 10.30 16.75
CA GLY A 75 -3.46 9.37 15.62
C GLY A 75 -2.11 9.07 14.98
N LEU A 76 -1.01 9.12 15.73
CA LEU A 76 0.35 8.97 15.22
C LEU A 76 0.57 7.65 14.46
N VAL A 77 -0.05 6.56 14.90
CA VAL A 77 0.01 5.26 14.21
C VAL A 77 -0.59 5.38 12.81
N GLY A 78 -1.76 6.00 12.67
CA GLY A 78 -2.39 6.26 11.38
C GLY A 78 -1.57 7.23 10.51
N ILE A 79 -0.98 8.27 11.12
CA ILE A 79 -0.10 9.24 10.44
C ILE A 79 1.09 8.54 9.81
N LEU A 80 1.83 7.74 10.58
CA LEU A 80 3.01 7.03 10.12
C LEU A 80 2.69 6.04 8.99
N SER A 81 1.52 5.44 9.02
CA SER A 81 1.06 4.52 7.97
C SER A 81 0.57 5.25 6.71
N TYR A 82 -0.24 6.31 6.81
CA TYR A 82 -0.94 6.85 5.64
C TYR A 82 -0.30 8.07 4.98
N ILE A 83 0.73 8.69 5.57
CA ILE A 83 1.52 9.75 4.90
C ILE A 83 2.17 9.28 3.59
N TRP A 84 2.33 7.96 3.42
CA TRP A 84 2.92 7.35 2.23
C TRP A 84 1.87 7.00 1.16
N PHE A 85 0.58 7.04 1.50
CA PHE A 85 -0.51 6.62 0.63
C PHE A 85 -0.59 7.49 -0.63
N ALA A 86 -0.66 8.81 -0.47
CA ALA A 86 -0.82 9.70 -1.62
C ALA A 86 0.38 9.66 -2.59
N PRO A 87 1.64 9.70 -2.12
CA PRO A 87 2.80 9.46 -2.96
C PRO A 87 2.76 8.11 -3.70
N ALA A 88 2.37 7.04 -3.01
CA ALA A 88 2.24 5.71 -3.62
C ALA A 88 1.20 5.70 -4.74
N MET A 89 0.01 6.28 -4.50
CA MET A 89 -1.08 6.35 -5.47
C MET A 89 -0.70 7.16 -6.71
N ILE A 90 -0.07 8.33 -6.53
CA ILE A 90 0.41 9.17 -7.64
C ILE A 90 1.38 8.38 -8.53
N LEU A 91 2.39 7.75 -7.92
CA LEU A 91 3.40 7.02 -8.69
C LEU A 91 2.83 5.75 -9.36
N ALA A 92 1.96 5.02 -8.67
CA ALA A 92 1.31 3.83 -9.22
C ALA A 92 0.43 4.20 -10.43
N LEU A 93 -0.42 5.21 -10.30
CA LEU A 93 -1.28 5.65 -11.40
C LEU A 93 -0.49 6.31 -12.53
N TYR A 94 0.66 6.93 -12.24
CA TYR A 94 1.58 7.38 -13.28
C TYR A 94 2.07 6.22 -14.16
N ILE A 95 2.43 5.07 -13.57
CA ILE A 95 2.83 3.88 -14.34
C ILE A 95 1.68 3.47 -15.28
N GLY A 96 0.46 3.41 -14.77
CA GLY A 96 -0.74 3.09 -15.55
C GLY A 96 -0.98 4.07 -16.68
N ALA A 97 -0.91 5.38 -16.38
CA ALA A 97 -1.11 6.44 -17.34
C ALA A 97 -0.05 6.42 -18.46
N GLU A 98 1.22 6.20 -18.12
CA GLU A 98 2.33 6.10 -19.08
C GLU A 98 2.16 4.91 -20.02
N LEU A 99 1.75 3.75 -19.50
CA LEU A 99 1.63 2.51 -20.27
C LEU A 99 0.34 2.40 -21.09
N LEU A 100 -0.77 2.95 -20.58
CA LEU A 100 -2.10 2.74 -21.14
C LEU A 100 -2.63 3.96 -21.90
N ILE A 101 -2.39 5.17 -21.41
CA ILE A 101 -2.99 6.41 -21.94
C ILE A 101 -1.93 7.52 -22.09
N PRO A 102 -0.82 7.28 -22.82
CA PRO A 102 0.32 8.22 -22.84
C PRO A 102 -0.05 9.61 -23.37
N LYS A 103 -1.01 9.69 -24.31
CA LYS A 103 -1.46 10.96 -24.92
C LYS A 103 -2.16 11.90 -23.93
N ARG A 104 -2.80 11.35 -22.89
CA ARG A 104 -3.58 12.13 -21.89
C ARG A 104 -3.03 11.97 -20.47
N LYS A 105 -1.83 11.40 -20.32
CA LYS A 105 -1.27 11.07 -19.00
C LYS A 105 -1.24 12.27 -18.07
N TRP A 106 -0.81 13.43 -18.54
CA TRP A 106 -0.68 14.63 -17.70
C TRP A 106 -2.01 15.18 -17.21
N TYR A 107 -3.08 15.05 -18.00
CA TYR A 107 -4.42 15.44 -17.58
C TYR A 107 -4.93 14.52 -16.45
N LEU A 108 -4.78 13.21 -16.63
CA LEU A 108 -5.13 12.23 -15.60
C LEU A 108 -4.29 12.44 -14.33
N MET A 109 -2.98 12.65 -14.48
CA MET A 109 -2.06 12.88 -13.36
C MET A 109 -2.38 14.17 -12.61
N PHE A 110 -2.75 15.25 -13.30
CA PHE A 110 -3.15 16.50 -12.65
C PHE A 110 -4.35 16.28 -11.73
N ILE A 111 -5.39 15.58 -12.22
CA ILE A 111 -6.58 15.25 -11.41
C ILE A 111 -6.18 14.41 -10.19
N ILE A 112 -5.38 13.37 -10.39
CA ILE A 112 -4.95 12.48 -9.31
C ILE A 112 -4.16 13.26 -8.25
N ILE A 113 -3.23 14.12 -8.66
CA ILE A 113 -2.42 14.93 -7.75
C ILE A 113 -3.33 15.85 -6.92
N VAL A 114 -4.31 16.53 -7.54
CA VAL A 114 -5.25 17.39 -6.83
C VAL A 114 -6.08 16.59 -5.81
N VAL A 115 -6.58 15.41 -6.19
CA VAL A 115 -7.34 14.52 -5.28
C VAL A 115 -6.46 14.02 -4.13
N CYS A 116 -5.20 13.67 -4.40
CA CYS A 116 -4.22 13.24 -3.41
C CYS A 116 -3.84 14.37 -2.44
N ILE A 117 -3.67 15.60 -2.91
CA ILE A 117 -3.44 16.76 -2.05
C ILE A 117 -4.65 17.02 -1.15
N LEU A 118 -5.86 16.95 -1.72
CA LEU A 118 -7.09 17.11 -0.95
C LEU A 118 -7.21 16.02 0.14
N PHE A 119 -6.87 14.77 -0.20
CA PHE A 119 -6.79 13.68 0.76
C PHE A 119 -5.84 14.01 1.91
N GLU A 120 -4.58 14.37 1.62
CA GLU A 120 -3.58 14.67 2.65
C GLU A 120 -4.05 15.81 3.57
N ILE A 121 -4.61 16.89 3.00
CA ILE A 121 -5.15 18.00 3.80
C ILE A 121 -6.24 17.50 4.76
N LEU A 122 -7.22 16.74 4.26
CA LEU A 122 -8.32 16.23 5.09
C LEU A 122 -7.83 15.27 6.18
N PHE A 123 -6.91 14.38 5.82
CA PHE A 123 -6.29 13.42 6.72
C PHE A 123 -5.49 14.10 7.84
N PHE A 124 -4.65 15.09 7.52
CA PHE A 124 -3.85 15.79 8.52
C PHE A 124 -4.67 16.73 9.41
N LEU A 125 -5.81 17.22 8.94
CA LEU A 125 -6.71 18.05 9.75
C LEU A 125 -7.49 17.24 10.78
N ASP A 126 -7.82 15.98 10.46
CA ASP A 126 -8.57 15.09 11.35
C ASP A 126 -8.11 13.63 11.24
N PRO A 127 -6.89 13.31 11.74
CA PRO A 127 -6.38 11.95 11.70
C PRO A 127 -7.22 10.99 12.56
N MET A 128 -7.76 11.48 13.69
CA MET A 128 -8.58 10.68 14.61
C MET A 128 -9.97 10.36 14.05
N GLY A 129 -10.58 11.25 13.26
CA GLY A 129 -11.82 10.93 12.56
C GLY A 129 -11.61 10.01 11.36
N THR A 130 -10.47 10.12 10.69
CA THR A 130 -10.14 9.34 9.47
C THR A 130 -10.05 7.83 9.74
N PHE A 131 -9.66 7.42 10.94
CA PHE A 131 -9.53 6.02 11.33
C PHE A 131 -10.32 5.70 12.59
N ASN A 132 -10.85 4.48 12.65
CA ASN A 132 -11.41 3.93 13.88
C ASN A 132 -10.28 3.25 14.67
N PHE A 133 -9.68 3.98 15.62
CA PHE A 133 -8.63 3.45 16.48
C PHE A 133 -9.20 2.63 17.63
N VAL A 134 -8.56 1.52 17.95
CA VAL A 134 -8.86 0.70 19.14
C VAL A 134 -7.54 0.42 19.88
N ASP A 135 -7.36 1.12 21.00
CA ASP A 135 -6.22 0.92 21.87
C ASP A 135 -6.36 -0.39 22.67
N PRO A 136 -5.25 -1.09 22.98
CA PRO A 136 -5.31 -2.31 23.78
C PRO A 136 -5.73 -1.99 25.23
N SER A 137 -6.59 -2.84 25.79
CA SER A 137 -7.06 -2.70 27.18
C SER A 137 -5.95 -2.86 28.23
N VAL A 138 -4.87 -3.54 27.86
CA VAL A 138 -3.63 -3.66 28.65
C VAL A 138 -2.48 -3.20 27.77
N LEU A 139 -1.79 -2.15 28.21
CA LEU A 139 -0.63 -1.61 27.47
C LEU A 139 0.42 -2.69 27.24
N GLY A 140 0.95 -2.72 26.01
CA GLY A 140 1.95 -3.70 25.58
C GLY A 140 1.47 -5.15 25.47
N ALA A 141 0.16 -5.41 25.61
CA ALA A 141 -0.42 -6.73 25.39
C ALA A 141 -0.80 -6.95 23.91
N SER A 142 -1.12 -5.90 23.17
CA SER A 142 -1.36 -5.93 21.72
C SER A 142 -0.85 -4.65 21.08
N LEU A 143 -0.90 -4.57 19.75
CA LEU A 143 -0.65 -3.34 19.01
C LEU A 143 -1.93 -2.51 18.93
N ILE A 144 -1.77 -1.22 18.64
CA ILE A 144 -2.88 -0.31 18.36
C ILE A 144 -3.52 -0.71 17.03
N ASP A 145 -4.80 -1.05 17.10
CA ASP A 145 -5.60 -1.34 15.92
C ASP A 145 -6.14 -0.05 15.31
N TYR A 146 -6.22 -0.02 13.98
CA TYR A 146 -6.94 1.01 13.26
C TYR A 146 -7.53 0.47 11.96
N ASN A 147 -8.75 0.90 11.66
CA ASN A 147 -9.40 0.65 10.38
C ASN A 147 -9.83 1.96 9.73
N VAL A 148 -9.87 2.01 8.39
CA VAL A 148 -10.27 3.23 7.68
C VAL A 148 -11.74 3.53 7.97
N ASN A 149 -12.04 4.76 8.39
CA ASN A 149 -13.42 5.21 8.53
C ASN A 149 -13.96 5.66 7.16
N MET A 150 -14.63 4.75 6.46
CA MET A 150 -15.18 4.95 5.12
C MET A 150 -16.31 5.99 5.04
N PHE A 151 -16.81 6.48 6.17
CA PHE A 151 -17.82 7.55 6.22
C PHE A 151 -17.22 8.95 6.28
N THR A 152 -15.90 9.07 6.44
CA THR A 152 -15.22 10.37 6.37
C THR A 152 -14.86 10.77 4.95
N PRO A 153 -14.74 12.08 4.65
CA PRO A 153 -14.25 12.55 3.36
C PRO A 153 -12.90 11.93 2.96
N ALA A 154 -11.95 11.81 3.89
CA ALA A 154 -10.66 11.18 3.64
C ALA A 154 -10.79 9.69 3.30
N GLY A 155 -11.59 8.93 4.06
CA GLY A 155 -11.86 7.51 3.78
C GLY A 155 -12.52 7.28 2.41
N ILE A 156 -13.48 8.13 2.03
CA ILE A 156 -14.14 8.07 0.71
C ILE A 156 -13.12 8.33 -0.42
N ILE A 157 -12.22 9.30 -0.25
CA ILE A 157 -11.17 9.57 -1.24
C ILE A 157 -10.19 8.41 -1.35
N MET A 158 -9.79 7.79 -0.23
CA MET A 158 -8.95 6.58 -0.25
C MET A 158 -9.61 5.46 -1.05
N ALA A 159 -10.90 5.19 -0.80
CA ALA A 159 -11.66 4.18 -1.53
C ALA A 159 -11.73 4.48 -3.03
N LEU A 160 -11.99 5.74 -3.40
CA LEU A 160 -12.05 6.20 -4.79
C LEU A 160 -10.68 6.06 -5.49
N LEU A 161 -9.59 6.39 -4.82
CA LEU A 161 -8.22 6.20 -5.34
C LEU A 161 -7.91 4.72 -5.56
N LEU A 162 -8.26 3.84 -4.61
CA LEU A 162 -8.09 2.40 -4.76
C LEU A 162 -8.90 1.83 -5.94
N VAL A 163 -10.14 2.28 -6.13
CA VAL A 163 -10.96 1.92 -7.29
C VAL A 163 -10.32 2.39 -8.59
N MET A 164 -9.73 3.60 -8.62
CA MET A 164 -9.00 4.08 -9.81
C MET A 164 -7.74 3.25 -10.10
N VAL A 165 -6.99 2.85 -9.07
CA VAL A 165 -5.83 1.94 -9.23
C VAL A 165 -6.30 0.60 -9.79
N LEU A 166 -7.39 0.04 -9.26
CA LEU A 166 -7.95 -1.21 -9.76
C LEU A 166 -8.42 -1.09 -11.22
N ALA A 167 -9.10 0.00 -11.57
CA ALA A 167 -9.58 0.26 -12.92
C ALA A 167 -8.43 0.42 -13.92
N ILE A 168 -7.44 1.25 -13.58
CA ILE A 168 -6.35 1.61 -14.49
C ILE A 168 -5.29 0.52 -14.51
N LEU A 169 -4.73 0.12 -13.36
CA LEU A 169 -3.67 -0.89 -13.32
C LEU A 169 -4.22 -2.31 -13.42
N GLY A 170 -5.21 -2.66 -12.60
CA GLY A 170 -5.81 -3.99 -12.61
C GLY A 170 -6.43 -4.33 -13.96
N PHE A 171 -7.55 -3.69 -14.29
CA PHE A 171 -8.27 -3.98 -15.53
C PHE A 171 -7.59 -3.43 -16.78
N GLY A 172 -6.95 -2.25 -16.71
CA GLY A 172 -6.24 -1.70 -17.87
C GLY A 172 -5.07 -2.58 -18.33
N PHE A 173 -4.26 -3.13 -17.40
CA PHE A 173 -3.24 -4.12 -17.77
C PHE A 173 -3.86 -5.45 -18.25
N LEU A 174 -5.01 -5.85 -17.68
CA LEU A 174 -5.70 -7.05 -18.13
C LEU A 174 -6.12 -6.94 -19.60
N ILE A 175 -6.77 -5.83 -19.97
CA ILE A 175 -7.17 -5.54 -21.35
C ILE A 175 -5.93 -5.52 -22.26
N LYS A 176 -4.84 -4.87 -21.83
CA LYS A 176 -3.59 -4.88 -22.59
C LYS A 176 -2.98 -6.26 -22.75
N SER A 177 -3.13 -7.14 -21.76
CA SER A 177 -2.66 -8.52 -21.86
C SER A 177 -3.39 -9.27 -22.98
N PHE A 178 -4.70 -9.07 -23.14
CA PHE A 178 -5.49 -9.68 -24.21
C PHE A 178 -5.18 -9.11 -25.60
N GLN A 179 -4.78 -7.83 -25.67
CA GLN A 179 -4.35 -7.18 -26.91
C GLN A 179 -2.91 -7.52 -27.32
N SER A 180 -2.12 -8.09 -26.41
CA SER A 180 -0.71 -8.39 -26.63
C SER A 180 -0.50 -9.87 -26.96
N THR A 181 0.64 -10.22 -27.55
CA THR A 181 1.01 -11.61 -27.86
C THR A 181 2.35 -11.99 -27.22
N GLY A 182 2.64 -13.29 -27.17
CA GLY A 182 3.91 -13.83 -26.70
C GLY A 182 4.28 -13.43 -25.27
N VAL A 183 5.51 -12.97 -25.09
CA VAL A 183 6.08 -12.61 -23.78
C VAL A 183 5.36 -11.40 -23.17
N LEU A 184 4.98 -10.41 -23.98
CA LEU A 184 4.29 -9.19 -23.52
C LEU A 184 2.93 -9.51 -22.89
N ARG A 185 2.18 -10.46 -23.45
CA ARG A 185 0.90 -10.93 -22.88
C ARG A 185 1.09 -11.45 -21.46
N LYS A 186 2.08 -12.31 -21.23
CA LYS A 186 2.38 -12.87 -19.91
C LYS A 186 2.77 -11.76 -18.92
N LYS A 187 3.63 -10.83 -19.35
CA LYS A 187 4.08 -9.69 -18.53
C LYS A 187 2.91 -8.81 -18.06
N PHE A 188 2.04 -8.39 -18.98
CA PHE A 188 0.85 -7.61 -18.63
C PHE A 188 -0.14 -8.38 -17.75
N LEU A 189 -0.29 -9.70 -17.96
CA LEU A 189 -1.14 -10.52 -17.10
C LEU A 189 -0.63 -10.56 -15.66
N PHE A 190 0.68 -10.75 -15.45
CA PHE A 190 1.29 -10.71 -14.11
C PHE A 190 1.15 -9.34 -13.44
N LEU A 191 1.37 -8.26 -14.19
CA LEU A 191 1.15 -6.89 -13.67
C LEU A 191 -0.31 -6.65 -13.27
N SER A 192 -1.25 -7.12 -14.09
CA SER A 192 -2.68 -7.04 -13.80
C SER A 192 -3.04 -7.80 -12.52
N MET A 193 -2.65 -9.08 -12.44
CA MET A 193 -2.92 -9.91 -11.26
C MET A 193 -2.29 -9.31 -10.00
N GLY A 194 -1.05 -8.82 -10.08
CA GLY A 194 -0.40 -8.14 -8.97
C GLY A 194 -1.18 -6.90 -8.51
N SER A 195 -1.61 -6.06 -9.45
CA SER A 195 -2.38 -4.85 -9.13
C SER A 195 -3.76 -5.18 -8.52
N ILE A 196 -4.44 -6.21 -9.03
CA ILE A 196 -5.72 -6.68 -8.48
C ILE A 196 -5.52 -7.23 -7.06
N CYS A 197 -4.51 -8.08 -6.84
CA CYS A 197 -4.18 -8.59 -5.51
C CYS A 197 -3.87 -7.45 -4.55
N PHE A 198 -3.04 -6.47 -4.96
CA PHE A 198 -2.73 -5.30 -4.15
C PHE A 198 -3.99 -4.54 -3.72
N CYS A 199 -4.88 -4.23 -4.66
CA CYS A 199 -6.11 -3.49 -4.34
C CYS A 199 -7.07 -4.28 -3.46
N ILE A 200 -7.28 -5.57 -3.74
CA ILE A 200 -8.19 -6.41 -2.95
C ILE A 200 -7.66 -6.59 -1.53
N PHE A 201 -6.41 -7.04 -1.38
CA PHE A 201 -5.84 -7.29 -0.07
C PHE A 201 -5.52 -6.00 0.69
N GLY A 202 -5.15 -4.91 0.00
CA GLY A 202 -5.01 -3.60 0.64
C GLY A 202 -6.34 -3.04 1.14
N LEU A 203 -7.44 -3.24 0.40
CA LEU A 203 -8.78 -2.89 0.88
C LEU A 203 -9.20 -3.75 2.06
N LEU A 204 -8.97 -5.07 1.98
CA LEU A 204 -9.26 -5.98 3.09
C LEU A 204 -8.46 -5.62 4.33
N GLU A 205 -7.19 -5.22 4.21
CA GLU A 205 -6.39 -4.77 5.35
C GLU A 205 -7.04 -3.59 6.05
N GLY A 206 -7.48 -2.57 5.31
CA GLY A 206 -8.12 -1.39 5.89
C GLY A 206 -9.50 -1.63 6.52
N LEU A 207 -10.06 -2.84 6.37
CA LEU A 207 -11.38 -3.24 6.85
C LEU A 207 -11.35 -4.43 7.83
N THR A 208 -10.19 -5.06 8.04
CA THR A 208 -10.07 -6.30 8.81
C THR A 208 -9.45 -6.00 10.17
N GLU A 209 -10.17 -6.35 11.24
CA GLU A 209 -9.64 -6.29 12.60
C GLU A 209 -8.44 -7.26 12.80
N PRO A 210 -7.50 -6.95 13.71
CA PRO A 210 -6.36 -7.78 14.02
C PRO A 210 -6.76 -9.19 14.44
N GLY A 211 -6.13 -10.17 13.82
CA GLY A 211 -6.40 -11.58 14.08
C GLY A 211 -5.72 -12.50 13.07
N LEU A 212 -6.13 -13.76 13.05
CA LEU A 212 -5.56 -14.75 12.11
C LEU A 212 -5.81 -14.37 10.65
N MET A 213 -6.90 -13.65 10.35
CA MET A 213 -7.24 -13.23 9.00
C MET A 213 -6.18 -12.27 8.42
N VAL A 214 -5.56 -11.44 9.26
CA VAL A 214 -4.49 -10.51 8.86
C VAL A 214 -3.31 -11.22 8.22
N ILE A 215 -2.99 -12.45 8.65
CA ILE A 215 -1.93 -13.26 8.01
C ILE A 215 -2.27 -13.50 6.54
N PHE A 216 -3.50 -13.94 6.25
CA PHE A 216 -3.92 -14.22 4.88
C PHE A 216 -3.97 -12.94 4.04
N VAL A 217 -4.45 -11.84 4.62
CA VAL A 217 -4.51 -10.54 3.96
C VAL A 217 -3.11 -10.06 3.59
N ARG A 218 -2.16 -10.08 4.53
CA ARG A 218 -0.78 -9.62 4.30
C ARG A 218 0.03 -10.54 3.39
N VAL A 219 -0.21 -11.86 3.43
CA VAL A 219 0.37 -12.80 2.44
C VAL A 219 -0.17 -12.51 1.05
N GLY A 220 -1.48 -12.25 0.91
CA GLY A 220 -2.09 -11.84 -0.35
C GLY A 220 -1.51 -10.52 -0.87
N TYR A 221 -1.33 -9.55 0.03
CA TYR A 221 -0.67 -8.28 -0.26
C TYR A 221 0.77 -8.49 -0.73
N LEU A 222 1.57 -9.29 -0.03
CA LEU A 222 2.96 -9.58 -0.41
C LEU A 222 3.06 -10.35 -1.73
N THR A 223 2.09 -11.21 -2.03
CA THR A 223 2.00 -11.91 -3.32
C THR A 223 1.89 -10.91 -4.48
N SER A 224 1.29 -9.73 -4.27
CA SER A 224 1.25 -8.68 -5.29
C SER A 224 2.64 -8.23 -5.74
N PHE A 225 3.60 -8.08 -4.82
CA PHE A 225 4.97 -7.68 -5.13
C PHE A 225 5.68 -8.74 -5.98
N TRP A 226 5.48 -10.02 -5.65
CA TRP A 226 5.99 -11.14 -6.44
C TRP A 226 5.41 -11.17 -7.85
N LEU A 227 4.10 -10.98 -8.00
CA LEU A 227 3.43 -10.95 -9.29
C LEU A 227 3.93 -9.76 -10.14
N MET A 228 4.04 -8.58 -9.55
CA MET A 228 4.61 -7.41 -10.24
C MET A 228 6.06 -7.65 -10.66
N TYR A 229 6.85 -8.33 -9.82
CA TYR A 229 8.21 -8.75 -10.16
C TYR A 229 8.25 -9.67 -11.38
N TYR A 230 7.45 -10.74 -11.40
CA TYR A 230 7.40 -11.64 -12.56
C TYR A 230 6.85 -10.96 -13.82
N GLY A 231 6.01 -9.93 -13.67
CA GLY A 231 5.55 -9.10 -14.79
C GLY A 231 6.64 -8.28 -15.46
N LEU A 232 7.75 -8.03 -14.77
CA LEU A 232 8.84 -7.14 -15.23
C LEU A 232 10.22 -7.80 -15.25
N LYS A 233 10.29 -9.05 -14.79
CA LYS A 233 11.45 -9.89 -14.99
C LYS A 233 11.61 -10.16 -16.49
N ASP A 234 12.86 -10.14 -16.94
CA ASP A 234 13.23 -10.53 -18.30
C ASP A 234 13.69 -11.98 -18.28
#